data_AF-A0A7Y3SZJ0-F1
#
_entry.id   AF-A0A7Y3SZJ0-F1
#
_cell.length_a   1.000
_cell.length_b   1.000
_cell.length_c   1.000
_cell.angle_alpha   90.00
_cell.angle_beta   90.00
_cell.angle_gamma   90.00
#
_symmetry.space_group_name_H-M   'P 1'
#
loop_
_entity.id
_entity.type
_entity.pdbx_description
1 polymer ?
#
loop_
_entity_poly.entity_id
_entity_poly.type
_entity_poly.pdbx_seq_one_letter_code
_entity_poly.pdbx_strand_id
1 'polypeptide(L)'
;MIIDKKTTEMYLDKPSKAILDAKNSIFTQSDLQSAIDIELKEIKPKKTFLLQSSYIIDSAHVITAQYRLDEVIKPFVRKINEELNWNINVPDDIMK
;
A
#
# COMPACT_ATOMS: atom_id res chain seq x y z
N MET A 1 -5.55 -10.99 12.50
CA MET A 1 -4.79 -11.99 11.71
C MET A 1 -3.89 -11.20 10.78
N ILE A 2 -2.57 -11.39 10.79
CA ILE A 2 -1.69 -10.54 9.97
C ILE A 2 -1.70 -11.07 8.54
N ILE A 3 -2.06 -10.23 7.57
CA ILE A 3 -1.94 -10.57 6.15
C ILE A 3 -0.46 -10.50 5.78
N ASP A 4 0.11 -11.62 5.34
CA ASP A 4 1.51 -11.68 4.93
C ASP A 4 1.76 -10.85 3.66
N LYS A 5 2.99 -10.33 3.51
CA LYS A 5 3.41 -9.51 2.37
C LYS A 5 3.05 -10.12 1.00
N LYS A 6 3.30 -11.41 0.82
CA LYS A 6 2.98 -12.12 -0.43
C LYS A 6 1.49 -12.09 -0.75
N THR A 7 0.66 -12.12 0.28
CA THR A 7 -0.80 -12.06 0.15
C THR A 7 -1.23 -10.63 -0.16
N THR A 8 -0.62 -9.62 0.46
CA THR A 8 -0.81 -8.20 0.14
C THR A 8 -0.49 -7.90 -1.32
N GLU A 9 0.66 -8.34 -1.84
CA GLU A 9 1.05 -8.14 -3.24
C GLU A 9 0.05 -8.81 -4.20
N MET A 10 -0.40 -10.02 -3.88
CA MET A 10 -1.42 -10.72 -4.65
C MET A 10 -2.78 -9.98 -4.63
N TYR A 11 -3.14 -9.36 -3.52
CA TYR A 11 -4.36 -8.55 -3.41
C TYR A 11 -4.27 -7.24 -4.17
N LEU A 12 -3.11 -6.59 -4.15
CA LEU A 12 -2.84 -5.39 -4.96
C LEU A 12 -2.92 -5.70 -6.46
N ASP A 13 -2.41 -6.85 -6.91
CA ASP A 13 -2.52 -7.31 -8.30
C ASP A 13 -3.96 -7.74 -8.66
N LYS A 14 -4.66 -8.40 -7.73
CA LYS A 14 -6.01 -8.95 -7.94
C LYS A 14 -6.99 -8.50 -6.86
N PRO A 15 -7.52 -7.27 -6.95
CA PRO A 15 -8.46 -6.72 -5.98
C PRO A 15 -9.71 -7.58 -5.79
N SER A 16 -10.17 -8.24 -6.86
CA SER A 16 -11.36 -9.11 -6.82
C SER A 16 -11.21 -10.29 -5.85
N LYS A 17 -9.99 -10.81 -5.69
CA LYS A 17 -9.72 -11.89 -4.73
C LYS A 17 -9.78 -11.37 -3.30
N ALA A 18 -9.22 -10.19 -3.05
CA ALA A 18 -9.28 -9.53 -1.74
C ALA A 18 -10.72 -9.26 -1.30
N ILE A 19 -11.57 -8.78 -2.22
CA ILE A 19 -13.00 -8.55 -1.96
C ILE A 19 -13.71 -9.86 -1.60
N LEU A 20 -13.45 -10.94 -2.34
CA LEU A 20 -14.08 -12.24 -2.09
C LEU A 20 -13.64 -12.80 -0.72
N ASP A 21 -12.34 -12.75 -0.42
CA ASP A 21 -11.78 -13.22 0.84
C ASP A 21 -12.33 -12.40 2.02
N ALA A 22 -12.48 -11.08 1.86
CA ALA A 22 -13.12 -10.22 2.87
C ALA A 22 -14.61 -10.53 3.05
N LYS A 23 -15.36 -10.75 1.97
CA LYS A 23 -16.79 -11.15 2.03
C LYS A 23 -16.97 -12.51 2.70
N ASN A 24 -15.97 -13.38 2.62
CA ASN A 24 -15.91 -14.66 3.33
C ASN A 24 -15.38 -14.54 4.76
N SER A 25 -15.19 -13.31 5.28
CA SER A 25 -14.67 -13.03 6.62
C SER A 25 -13.29 -13.66 6.90
N ILE A 26 -12.47 -13.87 5.87
CA ILE A 26 -11.10 -14.40 6.03
C ILE A 26 -10.20 -13.39 6.74
N PHE A 27 -10.43 -12.10 6.52
CA PHE A 27 -9.75 -11.01 7.20
C PHE A 27 -10.70 -9.82 7.42
N THR A 28 -10.31 -8.90 8.29
CA THR A 28 -11.09 -7.71 8.64
C THR A 28 -10.50 -6.44 8.01
N GLN A 29 -11.26 -5.35 8.04
CA GLN A 29 -10.76 -4.02 7.64
C GLN A 29 -9.45 -3.65 8.34
N SER A 30 -9.34 -3.95 9.64
CA SER A 30 -8.13 -3.64 10.42
C SER A 30 -6.91 -4.44 9.95
N ASP A 31 -7.12 -5.69 9.53
CA ASP A 31 -6.04 -6.54 9.02
C ASP A 31 -5.53 -6.01 7.68
N LEU A 32 -6.43 -5.58 6.80
CA LEU A 32 -6.06 -4.99 5.51
C LEU A 32 -5.42 -3.60 5.67
N GLN A 33 -5.91 -2.77 6.59
CA GLN A 33 -5.25 -1.49 6.92
C GLN A 33 -3.81 -1.72 7.36
N SER A 34 -3.58 -2.68 8.26
CA SER A 34 -2.24 -3.01 8.75
C SER A 34 -1.33 -3.49 7.61
N ALA A 35 -1.86 -4.26 6.66
CA ALA A 35 -1.12 -4.72 5.50
C ALA A 35 -0.71 -3.58 4.56
N ILE A 36 -1.62 -2.62 4.32
CA ILE A 36 -1.34 -1.42 3.54
C ILE A 36 -0.33 -0.52 4.25
N ASP A 37 -0.44 -0.34 5.57
CA ASP A 37 0.51 0.45 6.35
C ASP A 37 1.94 -0.13 6.29
N ILE A 38 2.06 -1.46 6.27
CA ILE A 38 3.34 -2.14 6.07
C ILE A 38 3.89 -1.87 4.67
N GLU A 39 3.07 -2.04 3.63
CA GLU A 39 3.47 -1.76 2.24
C GLU A 39 3.95 -0.31 2.08
N LEU A 40 3.22 0.65 2.65
CA LEU A 40 3.58 2.07 2.66
C LEU A 40 4.92 2.33 3.35
N LYS A 41 5.21 1.65 4.48
CA LYS A 41 6.51 1.77 5.16
C LYS A 41 7.66 1.22 4.33
N GLU A 42 7.42 0.18 3.53
CA GLU A 42 8.45 -0.42 2.70
C GLU A 42 8.80 0.45 1.48
N ILE A 43 7.80 1.09 0.88
CA ILE A 43 8.01 1.97 -0.28
C ILE A 43 8.45 3.38 0.14
N LYS A 44 8.28 3.78 1.41
CA LYS A 44 8.77 5.06 1.92
C LYS A 44 10.30 5.13 1.82
N PRO A 45 10.85 6.20 1.22
CA PRO A 45 12.30 6.37 1.13
C PRO A 45 12.89 6.45 2.54
N LYS A 46 13.86 5.57 2.83
CA LYS A 46 14.57 5.59 4.11
C LYS A 46 15.50 6.80 4.12
N LYS A 47 15.36 7.68 5.11
CA LYS A 47 16.30 8.77 5.37
C LYS A 47 17.64 8.21 5.85
N THR A 48 18.42 7.62 4.94
CA THR A 48 19.79 7.19 5.22
C THR A 48 20.71 8.39 5.11
N PHE A 49 21.22 8.82 6.27
CA PHE A 49 22.12 9.97 6.47
C PHE A 49 23.56 9.67 5.98
N LEU A 50 23.73 9.25 4.72
CA LEU A 50 25.05 9.00 4.14
C LEU A 50 25.30 9.94 2.94
N LEU A 51 26.35 10.74 3.10
CA LEU A 51 26.90 11.80 2.25
C LEU A 51 27.38 11.32 0.85
N GLN A 52 26.57 10.59 0.09
CA GLN A 52 26.93 10.20 -1.28
C GLN A 52 25.83 10.58 -2.27
N SER A 53 26.13 11.60 -3.10
CA SER A 53 25.46 11.89 -4.38
C SER A 53 23.92 11.83 -4.40
N SER A 54 23.29 12.25 -3.31
CA SER A 54 21.96 11.81 -2.87
C SER A 54 20.76 12.46 -3.52
N TYR A 55 20.91 13.49 -4.36
CA TYR A 55 19.74 14.17 -4.94
C TYR A 55 19.03 13.39 -6.05
N ILE A 56 19.77 12.63 -6.88
CA ILE A 56 19.19 11.94 -8.05
C ILE A 56 18.64 10.56 -7.69
N ILE A 57 19.32 9.85 -6.78
CA ILE A 57 18.90 8.51 -6.35
C ILE A 57 17.66 8.60 -5.45
N ASP A 58 17.56 9.62 -4.60
CA ASP A 58 16.42 9.79 -3.69
C ASP A 58 15.17 10.29 -4.44
N SER A 59 15.33 11.20 -5.40
CA SER A 59 14.20 11.65 -6.24
C SER A 59 13.59 10.53 -7.09
N ALA A 60 14.41 9.64 -7.66
CA ALA A 60 13.91 8.52 -8.46
C ALA A 60 13.14 7.50 -7.60
N HIS A 61 13.59 7.24 -6.37
CA HIS A 61 12.88 6.37 -5.43
C HIS A 61 11.57 6.99 -4.96
N VAL A 62 11.56 8.30 -4.64
CA VAL A 62 10.34 9.05 -4.31
C VAL A 62 9.34 8.97 -5.46
N ILE A 63 9.76 9.25 -6.70
CA ILE A 63 8.88 9.23 -7.88
C ILE A 63 8.30 7.82 -8.08
N THR A 64 9.13 6.79 -7.96
CA THR A 64 8.67 5.39 -8.13
C THR A 64 7.71 4.97 -7.01
N ALA A 65 7.98 5.38 -5.78
CA ALA A 65 7.11 5.11 -4.63
C ALA A 65 5.77 5.86 -4.75
N GLN A 66 5.80 7.11 -5.19
CA GLN A 66 4.62 7.91 -5.45
C GLN A 66 3.79 7.31 -6.60
N TYR A 67 4.44 6.87 -7.68
CA TYR A 67 3.76 6.18 -8.78
C TYR A 67 3.09 4.89 -8.30
N ARG A 68 3.76 4.09 -7.47
CA ARG A 68 3.16 2.88 -6.88
C ARG A 68 1.99 3.20 -5.96
N LEU A 69 2.07 4.28 -5.19
CA LEU A 69 0.97 4.78 -4.35
C LEU A 69 -0.24 5.16 -5.21
N ASP A 70 -0.02 5.96 -6.25
CA ASP A 70 -1.08 6.54 -7.08
C ASP A 70 -1.72 5.56 -8.06
N GLU A 71 -0.94 4.66 -8.65
CA GLU A 71 -1.42 3.75 -9.70
C GLU A 71 -1.82 2.37 -9.17
N VAL A 72 -1.35 1.97 -7.98
CA VAL A 72 -1.60 0.63 -7.43
C VAL A 72 -2.39 0.70 -6.12
N ILE A 73 -1.84 1.36 -5.10
CA ILE A 73 -2.41 1.32 -3.74
C ILE A 73 -3.72 2.12 -3.65
N LYS A 74 -3.74 3.36 -4.14
CA LYS A 74 -4.95 4.21 -4.09
C LYS A 74 -6.12 3.61 -4.88
N PRO A 75 -5.95 3.14 -6.13
CA PRO A 75 -7.04 2.53 -6.89
C PRO A 75 -7.55 1.25 -6.24
N PHE A 76 -6.65 0.42 -5.70
CA PHE A 76 -7.02 -0.77 -4.93
C PHE A 76 -7.87 -0.40 -3.72
N VAL A 77 -7.40 0.52 -2.88
CA VAL A 77 -8.11 0.92 -1.66
C VAL A 77 -9.45 1.56 -1.98
N ARG A 78 -9.52 2.41 -3.03
CA ARG A 78 -10.80 2.99 -3.47
C ARG A 78 -11.81 1.90 -3.81
N LYS A 79 -11.39 0.91 -4.61
CA LYS A 79 -12.26 -0.21 -5.01
C LYS A 79 -12.71 -1.04 -3.80
N ILE A 80 -11.82 -1.29 -2.84
CA ILE A 80 -12.14 -2.03 -1.62
C ILE A 80 -13.15 -1.26 -0.75
N ASN A 81 -12.93 0.04 -0.56
CA ASN A 81 -13.81 0.89 0.22
C ASN A 81 -15.21 0.96 -0.41
N GLU A 82 -15.29 1.09 -1.74
CA GLU A 82 -16.55 1.09 -2.49
C GLU A 82 -17.30 -0.26 -2.39
N GLU A 83 -16.61 -1.39 -2.56
CA GLU A 83 -17.23 -2.72 -2.62
C GLU A 83 -17.58 -3.33 -1.27
N LEU A 84 -16.81 -3.00 -0.23
CA LEU A 84 -16.99 -3.55 1.11
C LEU A 84 -17.59 -2.54 2.09
N ASN A 85 -17.85 -1.31 1.64
CA ASN A 85 -18.25 -0.18 2.49
C ASN A 85 -17.28 0.02 3.67
N TRP A 86 -15.98 -0.06 3.37
CA TRP A 86 -14.90 0.09 4.33
C TRP A 86 -14.30 1.49 4.27
N ASN A 87 -13.52 1.82 5.30
CA ASN A 87 -12.79 3.08 5.37
C ASN A 87 -11.30 2.82 5.63
N ILE A 88 -10.62 2.29 4.62
CA ILE A 88 -9.15 2.15 4.64
C ILE A 88 -8.54 3.49 4.22
N ASN A 89 -7.61 3.97 5.05
CA ASN A 89 -6.92 5.23 4.85
C ASN A 89 -5.57 5.02 4.16
N VAL A 90 -5.27 5.87 3.19
CA VAL A 90 -4.00 5.92 2.45
C VAL A 90 -3.57 7.38 2.39
N PRO A 91 -2.29 7.71 2.60
CA PRO A 91 -1.81 9.08 2.50
C PRO A 91 -1.91 9.62 1.07
N ASP A 92 -2.07 10.93 0.94
CA ASP A 92 -2.09 11.60 -0.37
C ASP A 92 -0.72 11.56 -1.07
N ASP A 93 0.36 11.56 -0.32
CA ASP A 93 1.75 11.61 -0.79
C ASP A 93 2.60 10.68 0.10
N ILE A 94 3.55 9.99 -0.51
CA ILE A 94 4.49 9.13 0.21
C ILE A 94 5.38 9.89 1.20
N MET A 95 5.54 11.21 1.02
CA MET A 95 6.27 12.06 1.96
C MET A 95 5.47 12.51 3.18
N LYS A 96 4.13 12.38 3.18
CA LYS A 96 3.28 12.64 4.35
C LYS A 96 3.20 11.44 5.29
#